data_AF-A0A1H6F9L2-F1
#
_entry.id   AF-A0A1H6F9L2-F1
#
_cell.length_a   1.000
_cell.length_b   1.000
_cell.length_c   1.000
_cell.angle_alpha   90.00
_cell.angle_beta   90.00
_cell.angle_gamma   90.00
#
_symmetry.space_group_name_H-M   'P 1'
#
loop_
_entity.id
_entity.type
_entity.pdbx_description
1 polymer ?
#
loop_
_entity_poly.entity_id
_entity_poly.type
_entity_poly.pdbx_seq_one_letter_code
_entity_poly.pdbx_strand_id
1 'polypeptide(L)'
;MRAFHQHGSPPFPVLICDDAPQFKKLTEYLGLCWIHEGRHYKKLKPLLLLHRQYIELVLGQLWDYYHELLAYKQAPSPAESERLSAKFDTLFSQKTGYSTLDDRLALTLSKKKALLLVLQFPQIPLHNNPAAN
;
A
#
# COMPACT_ATOMS: atom_id res chain seq x y z
N MET A 1 27.77 9.79 -5.92
CA MET A 1 26.36 9.94 -5.48
C MET A 1 25.63 10.77 -6.52
N ARG A 2 24.88 10.15 -7.44
CA ARG A 2 24.13 10.91 -8.46
C ARG A 2 22.76 11.27 -7.90
N ALA A 3 22.62 12.51 -7.48
CA ALA A 3 21.34 13.17 -7.29
C ALA A 3 20.70 13.37 -8.67
N PHE A 4 19.51 12.83 -8.88
CA PHE A 4 18.72 13.16 -10.06
C PHE A 4 17.90 14.42 -9.77
N HIS A 5 18.43 15.56 -10.22
CA HIS A 5 17.61 16.71 -10.56
C HIS A 5 17.42 16.71 -12.09
N GLN A 6 16.18 16.51 -12.55
CA GLN A 6 15.76 16.94 -13.89
C GLN A 6 14.28 17.37 -13.88
N HIS A 7 14.10 18.64 -14.24
CA HIS A 7 13.01 19.26 -15.02
C HIS A 7 11.54 19.06 -14.59
N GLY A 8 10.96 20.19 -14.15
CA GLY A 8 9.52 20.40 -13.96
C GLY A 8 9.07 19.99 -12.56
N SER A 9 8.63 20.95 -11.74
CA SER A 9 7.89 20.62 -10.52
C SER A 9 6.80 19.60 -10.86
N PRO A 10 6.65 18.51 -10.10
CA PRO A 10 5.56 17.57 -10.33
C PRO A 10 4.25 18.37 -10.25
N PRO A 11 3.30 18.16 -11.18
CA PRO A 11 2.07 18.96 -11.24
C PRO A 11 1.20 18.82 -9.98
N PHE A 12 1.54 17.90 -9.08
CA PHE A 12 0.94 17.74 -7.76
C PHE A 12 2.03 17.45 -6.71
N PRO A 13 1.93 17.99 -5.49
CA PRO A 13 2.83 17.68 -4.40
C PRO A 13 2.49 16.30 -3.81
N VAL A 14 2.66 15.23 -4.59
CA VAL A 14 2.51 13.85 -4.14
C VAL A 14 3.82 13.08 -4.28
N LEU A 15 4.31 12.50 -3.19
CA LEU A 15 5.47 11.61 -3.18
C LEU A 15 5.05 10.20 -2.74
N ILE A 16 5.44 9.17 -3.50
CA ILE A 16 5.28 7.77 -3.09
C ILE A 16 6.59 7.26 -2.50
N CYS A 17 6.57 6.78 -1.25
CA CYS A 17 7.76 6.29 -0.56
C CYS A 17 7.56 4.93 0.12
N ASP A 18 8.64 4.40 0.70
CA ASP A 18 8.71 3.16 1.47
C ASP A 18 8.44 3.37 2.98
N ASP A 19 7.81 4.49 3.35
CA ASP A 19 7.59 4.94 4.73
C ASP A 19 8.86 5.38 5.48
N ALA A 20 9.92 5.75 4.76
CA ALA A 20 11.12 6.26 5.40
C ALA A 20 10.91 7.68 6.00
N PRO A 21 11.32 7.94 7.27
CA PRO A 21 10.99 9.17 7.98
C PRO A 21 11.41 10.48 7.30
N GLN A 22 12.49 10.45 6.49
CA GLN A 22 13.04 11.62 5.82
C GLN A 22 12.07 12.29 4.84
N PHE A 23 11.02 11.61 4.39
CA PHE A 23 10.09 12.11 3.39
C PHE A 23 8.89 12.89 3.97
N LYS A 24 8.63 12.79 5.29
CA LYS A 24 7.42 13.31 5.94
C LYS A 24 7.26 14.84 5.89
N LYS A 25 8.28 15.60 5.48
CA LYS A 25 8.25 17.07 5.40
C LYS A 25 8.53 17.62 3.99
N LEU A 26 8.65 16.75 2.99
CA LEU A 26 9.06 17.16 1.64
C LEU A 26 7.88 17.46 0.71
N THR A 27 6.65 17.14 1.11
CA THR A 27 5.49 17.20 0.23
C THR A 27 4.20 17.35 1.02
N GLU A 28 3.15 17.87 0.39
CA GLU A 28 1.82 18.04 0.97
C GLU A 28 1.09 16.70 1.11
N TYR A 29 1.24 15.81 0.12
CA TYR A 29 0.61 14.49 0.11
C TYR A 29 1.67 13.39 0.04
N LEU A 30 1.79 12.61 1.11
CA LEU A 30 2.68 11.45 1.17
C LEU A 30 1.88 10.16 0.97
N GLY A 31 2.13 9.46 -0.14
CA GLY A 31 1.60 8.13 -0.40
C GLY A 31 2.62 7.03 -0.07
N LEU A 32 2.12 5.84 0.23
CA LEU A 32 2.96 4.67 0.52
C LEU A 32 2.96 3.67 -0.63
N CYS A 33 4.13 3.09 -0.88
CA CYS A 33 4.35 2.10 -1.92
C CYS A 33 3.77 0.74 -1.53
N TRP A 34 2.80 0.26 -2.32
CA TRP A 34 2.16 -1.04 -2.12
C TRP A 34 3.13 -2.24 -2.24
N ILE A 35 4.16 -2.13 -3.09
CA ILE A 35 5.20 -3.17 -3.19
C ILE A 35 5.98 -3.30 -1.88
N HIS A 36 6.28 -2.18 -1.22
CA HIS A 36 6.92 -2.19 0.09
C HIS A 36 6.00 -2.72 1.18
N GLU A 37 4.70 -2.35 1.12
CA GLU A 37 3.71 -2.89 2.05
C GLU A 37 3.65 -4.42 1.95
N GLY A 38 3.50 -4.98 0.74
CA GLY A 38 3.52 -6.43 0.52
C GLY A 38 4.83 -7.10 0.95
N ARG A 39 5.98 -6.41 0.84
CA ARG A 39 7.28 -6.92 1.30
C ARG A 39 7.31 -7.12 2.82
N HIS A 40 6.60 -6.31 3.61
CA HIS A 40 6.53 -6.50 5.06
C HIS A 40 5.91 -7.85 5.44
N TYR A 41 4.87 -8.28 4.73
CA TYR A 41 4.24 -9.59 4.92
C TYR A 41 5.17 -10.74 4.52
N LYS A 42 5.88 -10.64 3.38
CA LYS A 42 6.86 -11.64 2.93
C LYS A 42 8.05 -11.82 3.88
N LYS A 43 8.34 -10.82 4.72
CA LYS A 43 9.43 -10.88 5.71
C LYS A 43 9.04 -11.63 6.99
N LEU A 44 7.76 -11.93 7.21
CA LEU A 44 7.31 -12.73 8.34
C LEU A 44 7.92 -14.14 8.26
N LYS A 45 8.40 -14.66 9.41
CA LYS A 45 9.08 -15.95 9.52
C LYS A 45 8.27 -16.90 10.42
N PRO A 46 7.18 -17.50 9.90
CA PRO A 46 6.37 -18.42 10.68
C PRO A 46 7.13 -19.73 10.95
N LEU A 47 7.02 -20.27 12.16
CA LEU A 47 7.55 -21.59 12.50
C LEU A 47 6.55 -22.71 12.20
N LEU A 48 5.25 -22.42 12.29
CA LEU A 48 4.17 -23.38 12.07
C LEU A 48 3.63 -23.29 10.64
N LEU A 49 3.31 -24.44 10.06
CA LEU A 49 2.71 -24.53 8.72
C LEU A 49 1.39 -23.75 8.63
N LEU A 50 0.55 -23.83 9.67
CA LEU A 50 -0.72 -23.10 9.73
C LEU A 50 -0.51 -21.58 9.63
N HIS A 51 0.48 -21.03 10.34
CA HIS A 51 0.80 -19.60 10.27
C HIS A 51 1.31 -19.19 8.88
N ARG A 52 2.04 -20.08 8.21
CA ARG A 52 2.47 -19.85 6.81
C ARG A 52 1.28 -19.73 5.87
N GLN A 53 0.31 -20.62 6.00
CA GLN A 53 -0.92 -20.59 5.21
C GLN A 53 -1.71 -19.30 5.45
N TYR A 54 -1.80 -18.82 6.68
CA TYR A 54 -2.44 -17.53 6.98
C TYR A 54 -1.72 -16.35 6.35
N ILE A 55 -0.39 -16.32 6.38
CA ILE A 55 0.38 -15.27 5.70
C ILE A 55 0.15 -15.33 4.19
N GLU A 56 0.17 -16.51 3.58
CA GLU A 56 -0.05 -16.69 2.15
C GLU A 56 -1.46 -16.26 1.73
N LEU A 57 -2.48 -16.59 2.53
CA LEU A 57 -3.86 -16.15 2.31
C LEU A 57 -3.97 -14.61 2.31
N VAL A 58 -3.44 -13.97 3.36
CA VAL A 58 -3.48 -12.50 3.48
C VAL A 58 -2.67 -11.83 2.36
N LEU A 59 -1.53 -12.40 1.98
CA LEU A 59 -0.74 -11.90 0.85
C LEU A 59 -1.51 -11.97 -0.46
N GLY A 60 -2.24 -13.07 -0.71
CA GLY A 60 -3.11 -13.20 -1.88
C GLY A 60 -4.16 -12.09 -1.92
N GLN A 61 -4.89 -11.92 -0.82
CA GLN A 61 -5.92 -10.88 -0.72
C GLN A 61 -5.36 -9.46 -0.87
N LEU A 62 -4.14 -9.20 -0.35
CA LEU A 62 -3.45 -7.92 -0.53
C LEU A 62 -3.16 -7.65 -2.01
N TRP A 63 -2.69 -8.66 -2.75
CA TRP A 63 -2.43 -8.50 -4.17
C TRP A 63 -3.70 -8.41 -5.01
N ASP A 64 -4.76 -9.13 -4.66
CA ASP A 64 -6.07 -8.95 -5.29
C ASP A 64 -6.57 -7.52 -5.11
N TYR A 65 -6.47 -6.98 -3.90
CA TYR A 65 -6.80 -5.58 -3.61
C TYR A 65 -5.92 -4.60 -4.40
N TYR A 66 -4.62 -4.87 -4.54
CA TYR A 66 -3.73 -4.07 -5.37
C TYR A 66 -4.15 -4.05 -6.85
N HIS A 67 -4.57 -5.18 -7.41
CA HIS A 67 -5.07 -5.24 -8.79
C HIS A 67 -6.39 -4.46 -8.94
N GLU A 68 -7.27 -4.49 -7.94
CA GLU A 68 -8.46 -3.64 -7.95
C GLU A 68 -8.12 -2.14 -7.91
N LEU A 69 -7.09 -1.74 -7.15
CA LEU A 69 -6.60 -0.35 -7.20
C LEU A 69 -6.07 0.01 -8.59
N LEU A 70 -5.37 -0.91 -9.28
CA LEU A 70 -4.95 -0.69 -10.67
C LEU A 70 -6.15 -0.54 -11.62
N ALA A 71 -7.20 -1.34 -11.43
CA ALA A 71 -8.42 -1.25 -12.22
C ALA A 71 -9.17 0.07 -11.96
N TYR A 72 -9.28 0.49 -10.71
CA TYR A 72 -9.87 1.78 -10.32
C TYR A 72 -9.22 2.95 -11.05
N LYS A 73 -7.89 2.93 -11.21
CA LYS A 73 -7.17 3.99 -11.93
C LYS A 73 -7.62 4.15 -13.39
N GLN A 74 -8.13 3.09 -14.02
CA GLN A 74 -8.58 3.14 -15.42
C GLN A 74 -9.98 3.75 -15.55
N ALA A 75 -10.82 3.60 -14.53
CA ALA A 75 -12.20 4.09 -14.52
C ALA A 75 -12.59 4.55 -13.10
N PRO A 76 -12.01 5.66 -12.61
CA PRO A 76 -12.27 6.12 -11.25
C PRO A 76 -13.71 6.63 -11.13
N SER A 77 -14.39 6.21 -10.06
CA SER A 77 -15.72 6.71 -9.72
C SER A 77 -15.87 6.86 -8.20
N PRO A 78 -16.73 7.77 -7.71
CA PRO A 78 -16.99 7.92 -6.29
C PRO A 78 -17.45 6.61 -5.62
N ALA A 79 -18.35 5.86 -6.29
CA ALA A 79 -18.85 4.59 -5.80
C ALA A 79 -17.75 3.53 -5.64
N GLU A 80 -16.86 3.40 -6.63
CA GLU A 80 -15.73 2.47 -6.52
C GLU A 80 -14.69 2.90 -5.49
N SER A 81 -14.46 4.21 -5.33
CA SER A 81 -13.60 4.75 -4.27
C SER A 81 -14.13 4.38 -2.87
N GLU A 82 -15.42 4.57 -2.63
CA GLU A 82 -16.08 4.19 -1.37
C GLU A 82 -16.00 2.68 -1.14
N ARG A 83 -16.32 1.88 -2.15
CA ARG A 83 -16.23 0.40 -2.10
C ARG A 83 -14.82 -0.06 -1.73
N LEU A 84 -13.80 0.48 -2.38
CA LEU A 84 -12.40 0.12 -2.12
C LEU A 84 -11.95 0.55 -0.72
N SER A 85 -12.33 1.76 -0.31
CA SER A 85 -12.06 2.25 1.05
C SER A 85 -12.67 1.34 2.13
N ALA A 86 -13.90 0.86 1.94
CA ALA A 86 -14.56 -0.08 2.86
C ALA A 86 -13.94 -1.49 2.80
N LYS A 87 -13.58 -1.95 1.60
CA LYS A 87 -12.88 -3.24 1.40
C LYS A 87 -11.52 -3.25 2.10
N PHE A 88 -10.79 -2.13 2.08
CA PHE A 88 -9.54 -1.98 2.83
C PHE A 88 -9.74 -2.20 4.33
N ASP A 89 -10.76 -1.57 4.92
CA ASP A 89 -11.05 -1.74 6.36
C ASP A 89 -11.36 -3.20 6.69
N THR A 90 -12.19 -3.84 5.87
CA THR A 90 -12.55 -5.25 6.03
C THR A 90 -11.31 -6.14 5.95
N LEU A 91 -10.44 -5.90 4.96
CA LEU A 91 -9.23 -6.69 4.75
C LEU A 91 -8.23 -6.53 5.90
N PHE A 92 -7.94 -5.31 6.33
CA PHE A 92 -6.86 -5.06 7.29
C PHE A 92 -7.33 -5.04 8.76
N SER A 93 -8.62 -5.24 9.02
CA SER A 93 -9.17 -5.48 10.37
C SER A 93 -9.28 -6.95 10.76
N GLN A 94 -8.95 -7.88 9.85
CA GLN A 94 -8.97 -9.32 10.10
C GLN A 94 -8.19 -9.71 11.36
N LYS A 95 -8.68 -10.75 12.06
CA LYS A 95 -8.00 -11.40 13.18
C LYS A 95 -7.77 -12.86 12.84
N THR A 96 -6.50 -13.22 12.67
CA THR A 96 -6.06 -14.56 12.24
C THR A 96 -5.72 -15.47 13.42
N GLY A 97 -5.56 -14.90 14.62
CA GLY A 97 -5.09 -15.62 15.80
C GLY A 97 -3.56 -15.81 15.81
N TYR A 98 -2.87 -15.40 14.75
CA TYR A 98 -1.41 -15.32 14.71
C TYR A 98 -0.98 -13.88 14.97
N SER A 99 -0.55 -13.60 16.21
CA SER A 99 -0.26 -12.25 16.70
C SER A 99 0.67 -11.43 15.78
N THR A 100 1.75 -12.03 15.27
CA THR A 100 2.68 -11.31 14.38
C THR A 100 2.03 -10.86 13.06
N LEU A 101 1.11 -11.65 12.52
CA LEU A 101 0.34 -11.29 11.33
C LEU A 101 -0.74 -10.26 11.69
N ASP A 102 -1.43 -10.43 12.81
CA ASP A 102 -2.44 -9.48 13.29
C ASP A 102 -1.86 -8.09 13.58
N ASP A 103 -0.64 -8.03 14.12
CA ASP A 103 0.11 -6.78 14.32
C ASP A 103 0.47 -6.14 12.97
N ARG A 104 0.84 -6.96 11.97
CA ARG A 104 1.15 -6.47 10.62
C ARG A 104 -0.09 -5.88 9.95
N LEU A 105 -1.23 -6.55 10.03
CA LEU A 105 -2.52 -6.07 9.54
C LEU A 105 -2.90 -4.74 10.20
N ALA A 106 -2.75 -4.63 11.52
CA ALA A 106 -3.02 -3.39 12.25
C ALA A 106 -2.11 -2.23 11.83
N LEU A 107 -0.82 -2.49 11.57
CA LEU A 107 0.10 -1.49 11.03
C LEU A 107 -0.34 -1.03 9.63
N THR A 108 -0.72 -1.94 8.74
CA THR A 108 -1.25 -1.57 7.41
C THR A 108 -2.54 -0.77 7.53
N LEU A 109 -3.46 -1.17 8.41
CA LEU A 109 -4.72 -0.46 8.68
C LEU A 109 -4.46 0.98 9.14
N SER A 110 -3.50 1.19 10.04
CA SER A 110 -3.14 2.53 10.53
C SER A 110 -2.61 3.46 9.42
N LYS A 111 -2.11 2.89 8.32
CA LYS A 111 -1.54 3.59 7.16
C LYS A 111 -2.57 3.85 6.05
N LYS A 112 -3.85 3.55 6.26
CA LYS A 112 -4.93 3.66 5.26
C LYS A 112 -4.85 4.93 4.41
N LYS A 113 -4.79 6.09 5.05
CA LYS A 113 -4.80 7.40 4.37
C LYS A 113 -3.67 7.51 3.34
N ALA A 114 -2.47 7.05 3.67
CA ALA A 114 -1.31 7.13 2.79
C ALA A 114 -1.30 6.01 1.72
N LEU A 115 -1.79 4.82 2.05
CA LEU A 115 -1.91 3.71 1.10
C LEU A 115 -3.03 3.92 0.06
N LEU A 116 -4.10 4.62 0.45
CA LEU A 116 -5.27 4.89 -0.40
C LEU A 116 -5.28 6.29 -1.02
N LEU A 117 -4.15 7.00 -1.01
CA LEU A 117 -4.05 8.33 -1.63
C LEU A 117 -4.45 8.31 -3.12
N VAL A 118 -4.29 7.16 -3.79
CA VAL A 118 -4.73 6.93 -5.17
C VAL A 118 -6.23 7.11 -5.37
N LEU A 119 -7.04 6.90 -4.33
CA LEU A 119 -8.49 7.10 -4.42
C LEU A 119 -8.83 8.59 -4.59
N GLN A 120 -8.03 9.48 -3.99
CA GLN A 120 -8.14 10.93 -4.18
C GLN A 120 -7.43 11.40 -5.46
N PHE A 121 -6.31 10.78 -5.82
CA PHE A 121 -5.50 11.14 -6.98
C PHE A 121 -5.21 9.91 -7.86
N PRO A 122 -6.15 9.46 -8.72
CA PRO A 122 -6.01 8.23 -9.52
C PRO A 122 -4.78 8.21 -10.42
N GLN A 123 -4.25 9.37 -10.81
CA GLN A 123 -3.06 9.50 -11.64
C GLN A 123 -1.77 9.04 -10.94
N ILE A 124 -1.69 9.06 -9.60
CA ILE A 124 -0.46 8.78 -8.87
C ILE A 124 -0.10 7.29 -8.95
N PRO A 125 1.18 6.92 -9.02
CA PRO A 125 1.56 5.50 -9.04
C PRO A 125 1.25 4.82 -7.70
N LEU A 126 1.02 3.51 -7.72
CA LEU A 126 0.86 2.70 -6.49
C LEU A 126 2.20 2.28 -5.88
N HIS A 127 3.30 2.54 -6.57
CA HIS A 127 4.64 2.11 -6.18
C HIS A 127 5.69 3.11 -6.64
N ASN A 128 6.83 3.14 -5.93
CA ASN A 128 7.96 3.98 -6.29
C ASN A 128 8.86 3.21 -7.29
N ASN A 129 8.83 3.62 -8.56
CA ASN A 129 9.64 3.14 -9.69
C ASN A 129 9.13 1.87 -10.43
N PRO A 130 8.97 1.89 -11.78
CA PRO A 130 8.62 0.70 -12.58
C PRO A 130 9.66 -0.44 -12.57
N ALA A 131 10.88 -0.22 -12.07
CA ALA A 131 11.91 -1.26 -12.00
C ALA A 131 11.76 -2.26 -10.83
N ALA A 132 10.62 -2.27 -10.14
CA ALA A 132 10.37 -3.08 -8.93
C ALA A 132 9.52 -4.35 -9.17
N ASN A 133 9.29 -4.73 -10.43
CA ASN A 133 8.65 -6.00 -10.80
C ASN A 133 9.66 -7.14 -10.89
#